data_AF-A0A2X2URK0-F1
#
_entry.id   AF-A0A2X2URK0-F1
#
_cell.length_a   1.000
_cell.length_b   1.000
_cell.length_c   1.000
_cell.angle_alpha   90.00
_cell.angle_beta   90.00
_cell.angle_gamma   90.00
#
_symmetry.space_group_name_H-M   'P 1'
#
loop_
_entity.id
_entity.type
_entity.pdbx_description
1 polymer ?
#
loop_
_entity_poly.entity_id
_entity_poly.type
_entity_poly.pdbx_seq_one_letter_code
_entity_poly.pdbx_strand_id
1 'polypeptide(L)' 'MMYLALSYDHRLIDGRESVGFLVAIKELLEDPTRLLLDV' A
#
# COMPACT_ATOMS: atom_id res chain seq x y z
N MET A 1 -5.09 -15.40 -0.38
CA MET A 1 -4.12 -14.76 0.53
C MET A 1 -2.75 -14.80 -0.12
N MET A 2 -2.10 -13.64 -0.22
CA MET A 2 -0.80 -13.43 -0.87
C MET A 2 0.03 -12.52 0.05
N TYR A 3 1.33 -12.81 0.19
CA TYR A 3 2.22 -11.96 0.98
C TYR A 3 2.82 -10.86 0.10
N LEU A 4 2.76 -9.62 0.57
CA LEU A 4 3.41 -8.46 -0.03
C LEU A 4 4.55 -8.00 0.88
N ALA A 5 5.65 -7.57 0.28
CA ALA A 5 6.80 -7.01 1.00
C ALA A 5 7.20 -5.68 0.36
N LEU A 6 7.43 -4.68 1.21
CA LEU A 6 7.92 -3.36 0.80
C LEU A 6 9.25 -3.08 1.52
N SER A 7 10.33 -2.98 0.75
CA SER A 7 11.58 -2.42 1.23
C SER A 7 11.64 -0.94 0.86
N TYR A 8 12.00 -0.08 1.81
CA TYR A 8 12.04 1.36 1.63
C TYR A 8 13.23 1.98 2.35
N ASP A 9 13.65 3.18 1.93
CA ASP A 9 14.74 3.92 2.57
C ASP A 9 14.21 4.71 3.78
N HIS A 10 14.51 4.23 4.98
CA HIS A 10 14.10 4.84 6.25
C HIS A 10 14.64 6.26 6.49
N ARG A 11 15.64 6.71 5.72
CA ARG A 11 16.14 8.09 5.80
C ARG A 11 15.19 9.08 5.14
N LEU A 12 14.33 8.60 4.25
CA LEU A 12 13.41 9.41 3.44
C LEU A 12 11.94 9.12 3.76
N ILE A 13 11.59 7.86 4.01
CA ILE A 13 10.21 7.41 4.22
C ILE A 13 10.07 6.87 5.63
N ASP A 14 9.04 7.31 6.34
CA ASP A 14 8.80 6.84 7.70
C ASP A 14 7.99 5.53 7.75
N GLY A 15 7.88 4.96 8.97
CA GLY A 15 7.15 3.71 9.18
C GLY A 15 5.64 3.82 8.94
N ARG A 16 5.05 5.00 9.10
CA ARG A 16 3.62 5.23 8.88
C ARG A 16 3.31 5.32 7.39
N GLU A 17 4.11 6.06 6.64
CA GLU A 17 3.97 6.23 5.19
C GLU A 17 4.13 4.90 4.46
N SER A 18 5.16 4.13 4.81
CA SER A 18 5.42 2.82 4.21
C SER A 18 4.30 1.81 4.49
N VAL A 19 3.79 1.77 5.72
CA VAL A 19 2.65 0.91 6.08
C VAL A 19 1.38 1.37 5.36
N GLY A 20 1.10 2.67 5.35
CA GLY A 20 -0.05 3.24 4.64
C GLY A 20 -0.04 2.91 3.15
N PHE A 21 1.12 3.03 2.50
CA PHE A 21 1.30 2.66 1.10
C PHE A 21 1.03 1.17 0.86
N LEU A 22 1.58 0.29 1.70
CA LEU A 22 1.38 -1.15 1.54
C LEU A 22 -0.08 -1.56 1.78
N VAL A 23 -0.77 -0.91 2.71
CA VAL A 23 -2.22 -1.09 2.94
C VAL A 23 -3.02 -0.62 1.73
N ALA A 24 -2.71 0.56 1.17
CA ALA A 24 -3.38 1.06 -0.02
C ALA A 24 -3.24 0.06 -1.19
N ILE A 25 -2.04 -0.46 -1.45
CA ILE A 25 -1.84 -1.49 -2.48
C ILE A 25 -2.65 -2.75 -2.19
N LYS A 26 -2.66 -3.23 -0.94
CA LYS A 26 -3.49 -4.39 -0.54
C LYS A 26 -4.97 -4.15 -0.87
N GLU A 27 -5.50 -2.99 -0.51
CA GLU A 27 -6.92 -2.66 -0.73
C GLU A 27 -7.27 -2.54 -2.21
N LEU A 28 -6.41 -1.95 -3.03
CA LEU A 28 -6.61 -1.85 -4.48
C LEU A 28 -6.55 -3.22 -5.18
N LEU A 29 -5.75 -4.15 -4.65
CA LEU A 29 -5.69 -5.52 -5.17
C LEU A 29 -6.87 -6.38 -4.70
N GLU A 30 -7.39 -6.13 -3.50
CA GLU A 30 -8.56 -6.85 -2.96
C GLU A 30 -9.88 -6.33 -3.54
N ASP A 31 -9.98 -5.03 -3.84
CA ASP A 31 -11.12 -4.40 -4.50
C ASP A 31 -10.67 -3.39 -5.58
N PRO A 32 -10.48 -3.85 -6.83
CA PRO A 32 -10.06 -2.99 -7.94
C PRO A 32 -11.03 -1.87 -8.31
N THR A 33 -12.30 -1.92 -7.84
CA THR A 33 -13.27 -0.86 -8.14
C THR A 33 -12.91 0.46 -7.47
N ARG A 34 -12.13 0.42 -6.38
CA ARG A 34 -11.55 1.60 -5.72
C ARG A 34 -10.68 2.45 -6.64
N LEU A 35 -9.95 1.83 -7.58
CA LEU A 35 -9.19 2.56 -8.61
C LEU A 35 -10.08 3.41 -9.53
N LEU A 36 -11.31 2.95 -9.80
CA LEU A 36 -12.26 3.67 -10.65
C LEU A 36 -12.96 4.80 -9.89
N LEU A 37 -13.09 4.65 -8.58
CA LEU A 37 -13.82 5.55 -7.71
C LEU A 37 -12.91 6.60 -7.03
N ASP A 38 -11.59 6.46 -7.13
CA ASP A 38 -10.57 7.32 -6.49
C ASP A 38 -10.77 7.46 -4.98
N VAL A 39 -11.05 6.32 -4.31
CA VAL A 39 -11.35 6.20 -2.88
C VAL A 39 -10.63 5.03 -2.22
#